data_AF-A0A1W9WUM9-F1
#
_entry.id   AF-A0A1W9WUM9-F1
#
_cell.length_a   1.000
_cell.length_b   1.000
_cell.length_c   1.000
_cell.angle_alpha   90.00
_cell.angle_beta   90.00
_cell.angle_gamma   90.00
#
_symmetry.space_group_name_H-M   'P 1'
#
loop_
_entity.id
_entity.type
_entity.pdbx_description
1 polymer ?
#
loop_
_entity_poly.entity_id
_entity_poly.type
_entity_poly.pdbx_seq_one_letter_code
_entity_poly.pdbx_strand_id
1 'polypeptide(L)'
;MFKVSSTAVIDEFKDGKYAKKDNCLSLLDDIPLLVIEPEVSKITTTYLKHKLMPNEPTGDALHLALASHYKCDFLLTWNLINSGILGRLTRYLGVPNLVTPLELLGEQSDE
;
A
#
# COMPACT_ATOMS: atom_id res chain seq x y z
N MET A 1 -14.67 -5.73 -8.84
CA MET A 1 -13.73 -5.02 -7.94
C MET A 1 -13.00 -3.96 -8.75
N PHE A 2 -13.08 -2.69 -8.35
CA PHE A 2 -12.33 -1.61 -9.00
C PHE A 2 -10.89 -1.63 -8.47
N LYS A 3 -9.91 -1.50 -9.36
CA LYS A 3 -8.47 -1.56 -9.01
C LYS A 3 -7.85 -0.20 -9.26
N VAL A 4 -6.97 0.21 -8.36
CA VAL A 4 -6.19 1.44 -8.47
C VAL A 4 -4.75 1.17 -8.07
N SER A 5 -3.84 1.99 -8.56
CA SER A 5 -2.43 2.00 -8.18
C SER A 5 -1.94 3.44 -8.01
N SER A 6 -0.64 3.67 -7.91
CA SER A 6 -0.07 5.02 -7.82
C SER A 6 1.29 5.09 -8.49
N THR A 7 1.78 6.31 -8.71
CA THR A 7 3.14 6.53 -9.23
C THR A 7 4.21 5.99 -8.28
N ALA A 8 3.95 5.92 -6.97
CA ALA A 8 4.86 5.34 -6.00
C ALA A 8 5.16 3.85 -6.30
N VAL A 9 4.14 3.08 -6.68
CA VAL A 9 4.31 1.66 -7.06
C VAL A 9 5.14 1.54 -8.35
N ILE A 10 4.92 2.43 -9.31
CA ILE A 10 5.71 2.49 -10.55
C ILE A 10 7.18 2.77 -10.22
N ASP A 11 7.45 3.72 -9.33
CA ASP A 11 8.81 4.11 -8.94
C ASP A 11 9.51 2.97 -8.18
N GLU A 12 8.82 2.25 -7.30
CA GLU A 12 9.35 1.05 -6.65
C GLU A 12 9.68 -0.08 -7.63
N PHE A 13 8.80 -0.34 -8.60
CA PHE A 13 9.09 -1.30 -9.65
C PHE A 13 10.27 -0.86 -10.53
N LYS A 14 10.41 0.45 -10.77
CA LYS A 14 11.54 1.04 -11.51
C LYS A 14 12.87 0.98 -10.75
N ASP A 15 12.86 1.06 -9.42
CA ASP A 15 14.08 0.94 -8.63
C ASP A 15 14.50 -0.52 -8.38
N GLY A 16 13.52 -1.43 -8.31
CA GLY A 16 13.76 -2.85 -8.12
C GLY A 16 14.56 -3.54 -9.25
N LYS A 17 15.37 -4.54 -8.86
CA LYS A 17 16.18 -5.38 -9.76
C LYS A 17 15.63 -6.80 -9.80
N TYR A 18 14.81 -7.12 -10.81
CA TYR A 18 14.26 -8.45 -11.01
C TYR A 18 13.82 -8.66 -12.47
N ALA A 19 13.85 -9.90 -12.95
CA ALA A 19 13.71 -10.23 -14.37
C ALA A 19 12.32 -9.93 -14.97
N LYS A 20 11.28 -9.85 -14.15
CA LYS A 20 9.87 -9.69 -14.58
C LYS A 20 9.37 -8.24 -14.50
N LYS A 21 10.27 -7.28 -14.35
CA LYS A 21 9.95 -5.86 -14.15
C LYS A 21 9.04 -5.27 -15.23
N ASP A 22 9.39 -5.48 -16.50
CA ASP A 22 8.60 -4.95 -17.60
C ASP A 22 7.19 -5.55 -17.64
N ASN A 23 7.07 -6.85 -17.34
CA ASN A 23 5.77 -7.50 -17.21
C ASN A 23 4.93 -6.89 -16.06
N CYS A 24 5.55 -6.58 -14.92
CA CYS A 24 4.87 -5.94 -13.80
C CYS A 24 4.39 -4.53 -14.15
N LEU A 25 5.22 -3.74 -14.86
CA LEU A 25 4.84 -2.41 -15.30
C LEU A 25 3.70 -2.45 -16.32
N SER A 26 3.72 -3.37 -17.30
CA SER A 26 2.63 -3.53 -18.27
C SER A 26 1.29 -3.90 -17.63
N LEU A 27 1.28 -4.56 -16.46
CA LEU A 27 0.04 -4.83 -15.73
C LEU A 27 -0.61 -3.56 -15.15
N LEU A 28 0.17 -2.47 -14.99
CA LEU A 28 -0.32 -1.19 -14.49
C LEU A 28 -0.88 -0.28 -15.59
N ASP A 29 -0.64 -0.58 -16.87
CA ASP A 29 -1.02 0.28 -17.99
C ASP A 29 -2.55 0.56 -18.04
N ASP A 30 -3.36 -0.43 -17.67
CA ASP A 30 -4.82 -0.34 -17.63
C ASP A 30 -5.40 0.00 -16.24
N ILE A 31 -4.54 0.30 -15.26
CA ILE A 31 -4.95 0.58 -13.88
C ILE A 31 -4.94 2.08 -13.61
N PRO A 32 -6.07 2.69 -13.20
CA PRO A 32 -6.11 4.08 -12.78
C PRO A 32 -5.11 4.38 -11.66
N LEU A 33 -4.37 5.48 -11.82
CA LEU A 33 -3.38 5.93 -10.84
C LEU A 33 -3.97 7.01 -9.93
N LEU A 34 -3.86 6.79 -8.63
CA LEU A 34 -4.17 7.77 -7.60
C LEU A 34 -3.12 8.89 -7.61
N VAL A 35 -3.61 10.12 -7.42
CA VAL A 35 -2.76 11.31 -7.36
C VAL A 35 -2.17 11.45 -5.95
N ILE A 36 -0.89 11.76 -5.86
CA ILE A 36 -0.25 12.07 -4.58
C ILE A 36 -0.55 13.54 -4.24
N GLU A 37 -1.70 13.78 -3.61
CA GLU A 37 -2.11 15.11 -3.16
C GLU A 37 -1.31 15.57 -1.93
N PRO A 38 -1.24 16.90 -1.66
CA PRO A 38 -0.60 17.42 -0.45
C PRO A 38 -1.13 16.80 0.85
N GLU A 39 -2.42 16.44 0.90
CA GLU A 39 -3.01 15.78 2.07
C GLU A 39 -2.45 14.36 2.29
N VAL A 40 -2.16 13.62 1.21
CA VAL A 40 -1.48 12.33 1.29
C VAL A 40 -0.13 12.48 1.99
N SER A 41 0.67 13.48 1.60
CA SER A 41 1.96 13.75 2.25
C SER A 41 1.83 14.11 3.74
N LYS A 42 0.77 14.82 4.14
CA LYS A 42 0.50 15.11 5.57
C LYS A 42 0.14 13.84 6.33
N ILE A 43 -0.67 12.95 5.75
CA ILE A 43 -1.02 11.66 6.34
C ILE A 43 0.24 10.78 6.48
N THR A 44 1.06 10.67 5.43
CA THR A 44 2.35 9.96 5.48
C THR A 44 3.25 10.48 6.59
N THR A 45 3.41 11.80 6.69
CA THR A 45 4.20 12.44 7.75
C THR A 45 3.65 12.12 9.14
N THR A 46 2.32 12.04 9.27
CA THR A 46 1.66 11.67 10.53
C THR A 46 1.99 10.23 10.91
N TYR A 47 1.96 9.29 9.96
CA TYR A 47 2.35 7.90 10.22
C TYR A 47 3.79 7.78 10.73
N LEU A 48 4.72 8.46 10.05
CA LEU A 48 6.14 8.45 10.43
C LEU A 48 6.36 9.10 11.79
N LYS A 49 5.78 10.28 12.04
CA LYS A 49 5.91 11.01 13.31
C LYS A 49 5.43 10.18 14.51
N HIS A 50 4.32 9.46 14.34
CA HIS A 50 3.74 8.64 15.40
C HIS A 50 4.33 7.23 15.47
N LYS A 51 5.37 6.92 14.68
CA LYS A 51 5.99 5.59 14.58
C LYS A 51 4.96 4.50 14.31
N LEU A 52 3.96 4.85 13.51
CA LEU A 52 2.91 3.94 13.06
C LEU A 52 3.38 3.10 11.87
N MET A 53 4.64 3.23 11.48
CA MET A 53 5.35 2.39 10.53
C MET A 53 6.82 2.33 10.95
N PRO A 54 7.54 1.21 10.70
CA PRO A 54 8.99 1.18 10.87
C PRO A 54 9.64 2.31 10.04
N ASN A 55 10.73 2.87 10.54
CA ASN A 55 11.34 4.08 9.97
C ASN A 55 11.82 3.93 8.52
N GLU A 56 11.87 2.71 7.97
CA GLU A 56 12.22 2.42 6.59
C GLU A 56 11.51 1.12 6.13
N PRO A 57 11.06 1.02 4.86
CA PRO A 57 11.08 2.05 3.81
C PRO A 57 9.89 3.02 3.89
N THR A 58 10.14 4.29 3.56
CA THR A 58 9.11 5.36 3.52
C THR A 58 7.95 5.05 2.55
N GLY A 59 8.17 4.19 1.56
CA GLY A 59 7.18 3.77 0.56
C GLY A 59 5.91 3.16 1.16
N ASP A 60 6.05 2.28 2.17
CA ASP A 60 4.88 1.63 2.78
C ASP A 60 3.93 2.65 3.45
N ALA A 61 4.49 3.67 4.10
CA ALA A 61 3.70 4.73 4.74
C ALA A 61 2.96 5.57 3.70
N LEU A 62 3.57 5.78 2.53
CA LEU A 62 2.94 6.48 1.42
C LEU A 62 1.81 5.66 0.79
N HIS A 63 2.02 4.37 0.57
CA HIS A 63 0.97 3.47 0.04
C HIS A 63 -0.24 3.41 0.97
N LEU A 64 0.01 3.28 2.27
CA LEU A 64 -1.04 3.29 3.27
C LEU A 64 -1.79 4.64 3.30
N ALA A 65 -1.06 5.76 3.15
CA ALA A 65 -1.65 7.10 3.16
C ALA A 65 -2.56 7.32 1.95
N LEU A 66 -2.12 6.88 0.77
CA LEU A 66 -2.92 6.90 -0.45
C LEU A 66 -4.22 6.10 -0.28
N ALA A 67 -4.09 4.84 0.15
CA ALA A 67 -5.24 3.96 0.31
C ALA A 67 -6.22 4.49 1.38
N SER A 68 -5.72 5.11 2.44
CA SER A 68 -6.56 5.72 3.48
C SER A 68 -7.25 7.01 3.00
N HIS A 69 -6.52 7.91 2.30
CA HIS A 69 -7.06 9.17 1.78
C HIS A 69 -8.17 8.94 0.76
N TYR A 70 -7.95 8.01 -0.17
CA TYR A 70 -8.91 7.64 -1.21
C TYR A 70 -9.96 6.61 -0.75
N LYS A 71 -9.94 6.22 0.53
CA LYS A 71 -10.91 5.29 1.14
C LYS A 71 -11.01 3.96 0.40
N CYS A 72 -9.86 3.42 -0.01
CA CYS A 72 -9.81 2.09 -0.59
C CYS A 72 -10.31 1.06 0.45
N ASP A 73 -11.15 0.12 0.02
CA ASP A 73 -11.61 -0.95 0.91
C ASP A 73 -10.48 -1.92 1.29
N PHE A 74 -9.54 -2.12 0.36
CA PHE A 74 -8.45 -3.08 0.46
C PHE A 74 -7.13 -2.48 -0.02
N LEU A 75 -6.03 -2.86 0.65
CA LEU A 75 -4.67 -2.64 0.19
C LEU A 75 -3.99 -4.00 0.03
N LEU A 76 -3.75 -4.38 -1.23
CA LEU A 76 -3.11 -5.64 -1.58
C LEU A 76 -1.60 -5.52 -1.35
N THR A 77 -1.03 -6.32 -0.45
CA THR A 77 0.39 -6.25 -0.10
C THR A 77 0.97 -7.62 0.27
N TRP A 78 2.23 -7.85 -0.10
CA TRP A 78 3.03 -8.96 0.44
C TRP A 78 3.73 -8.59 1.75
N ASN A 79 3.86 -7.30 2.02
CA ASN A 79 4.50 -6.79 3.22
C ASN A 79 3.41 -6.51 4.27
N LEU A 80 3.21 -7.48 5.17
CA LEU A 80 2.30 -7.33 6.28
C LEU A 80 2.92 -6.39 7.32
N ILE A 81 2.37 -5.17 7.40
CA ILE A 81 2.63 -4.29 8.54
C ILE A 81 2.27 -5.06 9.81
N ASN A 82 3.13 -5.02 10.84
CA ASN A 82 2.88 -5.71 12.11
C ASN A 82 1.44 -5.48 12.60
N SER A 83 0.71 -6.56 12.92
CA SER A 83 -0.71 -6.52 13.30
C SER A 83 -1.03 -5.56 14.47
N GLY A 84 -0.09 -5.35 15.40
CA GLY A 84 -0.24 -4.38 16.49
C GLY A 84 -0.21 -2.92 16.03
N ILE A 85 0.48 -2.64 14.93
CA ILE A 85 0.53 -1.32 14.29
C ILE A 85 -0.76 -1.06 13.51
N LEU A 86 -1.26 -2.07 12.77
CA LEU A 86 -2.54 -2.05 12.07
C LEU A 86 -3.73 -1.77 12.99
N GLY A 87 -3.78 -2.43 14.15
CA GLY A 87 -4.83 -2.21 15.15
C GLY A 87 -4.86 -0.78 15.72
N ARG A 88 -3.70 -0.09 15.75
CA ARG A 88 -3.64 1.33 16.11
C ARG A 88 -4.13 2.21 14.96
N LEU A 89 -3.71 1.93 13.73
CA LEU A 89 -4.08 2.70 12.54
C LEU A 89 -5.58 2.67 12.25
N THR A 90 -6.20 1.49 12.30
CA THR A 90 -7.65 1.29 12.13
C THR A 90 -8.47 2.12 13.10
N ARG A 91 -8.02 2.24 14.36
CA ARG A 91 -8.72 3.01 15.40
C ARG A 91 -8.73 4.52 15.14
N TYR A 92 -7.69 5.06 14.50
CA TYR A 92 -7.53 6.51 14.36
C TYR A 92 -7.91 7.04 12.97
N LEU A 93 -7.79 6.24 11.90
CA LEU A 93 -7.71 6.78 10.54
C LEU A 93 -8.53 6.06 9.48
N GLY A 94 -9.32 5.02 9.83
CA GLY A 94 -10.17 4.33 8.85
C GLY A 94 -9.37 3.71 7.71
N VAL A 95 -8.27 3.03 8.04
CA VAL A 95 -7.34 2.44 7.06
C VAL A 95 -7.96 1.25 6.32
N PRO A 96 -7.52 0.96 5.07
CA PRO A 96 -7.98 -0.19 4.31
C PRO A 96 -7.70 -1.52 5.03
N ASN A 97 -8.46 -2.56 4.68
CA ASN A 97 -8.09 -3.92 5.05
C ASN A 97 -6.82 -4.32 4.28
N LEU A 98 -5.76 -4.73 4.98
CA LEU A 98 -4.61 -5.32 4.31
C LEU A 98 -4.93 -6.76 3.92
N VAL A 99 -4.66 -7.10 2.67
CA VAL A 99 -4.93 -8.42 2.13
C VAL A 99 -3.71 -8.87 1.35
N THR A 100 -3.30 -10.11 1.54
CA THR A 100 -2.26 -10.74 0.72
C THR A 100 -2.85 -11.28 -0.58
N PRO A 101 -2.05 -11.45 -1.66
CA PRO A 101 -2.57 -12.04 -2.88
C PRO A 101 -3.18 -13.43 -2.72
N LEU A 102 -2.69 -14.23 -1.77
CA LEU A 102 -3.23 -15.56 -1.46
C LEU A 102 -4.64 -15.44 -0.83
N GLU A 103 -4.78 -14.58 0.18
CA GLU A 103 -6.09 -14.32 0.80
C GLU A 103 -7.11 -13.75 -0.21
N LEU A 104 -6.67 -12.89 -1.13
CA LEU A 104 -7.53 -12.35 -2.18
C LEU A 104 -8.00 -13.44 -3.17
N LEU A 105 -7.16 -14.44 -3.42
CA LEU A 105 -7.50 -15.59 -4.26
C LEU A 105 -8.37 -16.64 -3.54
N GLY A 106 -8.65 -16.45 -2.26
CA GLY A 106 -9.42 -17.39 -1.44
C GLY A 106 -8.60 -18.58 -0.95
N GLU A 107 -7.27 -18.52 -1.07
CA GLU A 107 -6.38 -19.52 -0.49
C GLU A 107 -6.16 -19.16 0.99
N GLN A 108 -6.55 -20.08 1.88
CA GLN A 108 -6.16 -19.98 3.28
C GLN A 108 -4.66 -20.28 3.35
N SER A 109 -3.89 -19.39 3.96
CA SER A 109 -2.50 -19.68 4.31
C SER A 109 -2.49 -20.88 5.26
N ASP A 110 -2.14 -22.05 4.74
CA ASP A 110 -1.77 -23.20 5.55
C ASP A 110 -0.59 -22.77 6.43
N GLU A 111 -0.77 -22.83 7.75
CA GLU A 111 0.22 -22.47 8.78
C GLU A 111 1.61 -23.05 8.54
#